data_AF-A0AAV2BW26-F1
#
_entry.id   AF-A0AAV2BW26-F1
#
_cell.length_a   1.000
_cell.length_b   1.000
_cell.length_c   1.000
_cell.angle_alpha   90.00
_cell.angle_beta   90.00
_cell.angle_gamma   90.00
#
_symmetry.space_group_name_H-M   'P 1'
#
loop_
_entity.id
_entity.type
_entity.pdbx_description
1 polymer ?
#
loop_
_entity_poly.entity_id
_entity_poly.type
_entity_poly.pdbx_seq_one_letter_code
_entity_poly.pdbx_strand_id
1 'polypeptide(L)'
;MLLGSSGNIRSVFSDSDSDDSVIPIKLHKEEIAKYKKINKLLKIKNCDLKTENDKLKAGFDEVFNLNIELQKKLLNQLSPLLPSEKIVESPLLPLPTATAPPSIIAQSPQVNESIVDSFPEPAMDKMEKEQFMLDENHLNTVNFRVKPGQSGDSMFIKNLSSAVFGEEVLLSSSVTGSKCNAKKQSVAKPALCPKRLDYMK
;
A
#
# COMPACT_ATOMS: atom_id res chain seq x y z
N MET A 1 -25.44 -24.81 68.85
CA MET A 1 -24.57 -25.74 68.10
C MET A 1 -24.12 -24.98 66.85
N LEU A 2 -22.89 -24.43 66.79
CA LEU A 2 -21.64 -25.05 66.27
C LEU A 2 -21.85 -25.63 64.86
N LEU A 3 -21.05 -25.43 63.81
CA LEU A 3 -19.80 -24.72 63.50
C LEU A 3 -19.54 -24.95 61.99
N GLY A 4 -18.72 -24.13 61.33
CA GLY A 4 -18.14 -24.44 60.01
C GLY A 4 -18.03 -23.21 59.12
N SER A 5 -17.04 -22.33 59.28
CA SER A 5 -15.61 -22.48 58.92
C SER A 5 -15.34 -22.33 57.41
N SER A 6 -14.45 -21.37 57.10
CA SER A 6 -13.48 -21.32 55.98
C SER A 6 -13.68 -20.17 54.98
N GLY A 7 -12.68 -19.29 54.91
CA GLY A 7 -12.52 -18.36 53.78
C GLY A 7 -11.89 -17.00 54.08
N ASN A 8 -10.86 -16.94 54.92
CA ASN A 8 -10.06 -15.71 55.12
C ASN A 8 -9.15 -15.50 53.89
N ILE A 9 -9.61 -14.75 52.89
CA ILE A 9 -8.78 -14.34 51.75
C ILE A 9 -8.11 -13.02 52.16
N ARG A 10 -6.89 -13.12 52.71
CA ARG A 10 -5.98 -11.99 52.82
C ARG A 10 -5.66 -11.52 51.39
N SER A 11 -6.33 -10.45 50.97
CA SER A 11 -5.88 -9.62 49.86
C SER A 11 -4.56 -8.98 50.25
N VAL A 12 -3.47 -9.61 49.84
CA VAL A 12 -2.15 -8.99 49.75
C VAL A 12 -2.22 -7.91 48.68
N PHE A 13 -2.63 -6.71 49.09
CA PHE A 13 -2.38 -5.50 48.33
C PHE A 13 -0.87 -5.28 48.35
N SER A 14 -0.23 -5.61 47.25
CA SER A 14 1.08 -5.09 46.90
C SER A 14 0.90 -3.61 46.58
N ASP A 15 0.98 -2.76 47.60
CA ASP A 15 1.15 -1.33 47.42
C ASP A 15 2.56 -1.12 46.86
N SER A 16 2.62 -1.17 45.53
CA SER A 16 3.73 -0.70 44.74
C SER A 16 3.86 0.79 45.03
N ASP A 17 4.87 1.18 45.81
CA ASP A 17 5.34 2.56 45.95
C ASP A 17 5.53 3.12 44.53
N SER A 18 4.50 3.81 44.06
CA SER A 18 4.56 4.62 42.86
C SER A 18 5.26 5.89 43.29
N ASP A 19 6.44 6.14 42.73
CA ASP A 19 7.18 7.39 42.84
C ASP A 19 6.25 8.57 42.47
N ASP A 20 5.58 9.13 43.46
CA ASP A 20 4.84 10.38 43.36
C ASP A 20 5.85 11.53 43.26
N SER A 21 6.36 11.72 42.05
CA SER A 21 7.19 12.87 41.71
C SER A 21 6.36 14.14 41.87
N VAL A 22 6.52 14.84 43.00
CA VAL A 22 5.84 16.11 43.29
C VAL A 22 6.40 17.20 42.38
N ILE A 23 5.72 17.45 41.26
CA ILE A 23 6.04 18.57 40.37
C ILE A 23 5.64 19.88 41.09
N PRO A 24 6.54 20.87 41.21
CA PRO A 24 6.18 22.15 41.81
C PRO A 24 4.98 22.78 41.10
N ILE A 25 3.96 23.19 41.87
CA ILE A 25 2.67 23.72 41.35
C ILE A 25 2.86 24.82 40.31
N LYS A 26 3.90 25.66 40.46
CA LYS A 26 4.24 26.71 39.49
C LYS A 26 4.62 26.13 38.13
N LEU A 27 5.44 25.08 38.12
CA LEU A 27 5.93 24.38 36.95
C LEU A 27 4.77 23.68 36.22
N HIS A 28 3.88 23.03 36.96
CA HIS A 28 2.66 22.42 36.41
C HIS A 28 1.71 23.45 35.77
N LYS A 29 1.51 24.61 36.41
CA LYS A 29 0.68 25.70 35.86
C LYS A 29 1.26 26.27 34.56
N GLU A 30 2.57 26.45 34.50
CA GLU A 30 3.26 26.90 33.28
C GLU A 30 3.12 25.88 32.15
N GLU A 31 3.25 24.59 32.46
CA GLU A 31 3.10 23.52 31.48
C GLU A 31 1.67 23.43 30.92
N ILE A 32 0.65 23.52 31.79
CA ILE A 32 -0.75 23.62 31.37
C ILE A 32 -0.96 24.84 30.47
N ALA A 33 -0.38 25.99 30.81
CA ALA A 33 -0.49 27.20 29.99
C ALA A 33 0.15 27.02 28.60
N LYS A 34 1.28 26.30 28.52
CA LYS A 34 1.93 25.94 27.24
C LYS A 34 1.02 25.02 26.42
N TYR A 35 0.52 23.93 26.99
CA TYR A 35 -0.40 23.02 26.30
C TYR A 35 -1.66 23.73 25.82
N LYS A 36 -2.22 24.65 26.62
CA LYS A 36 -3.40 25.44 26.24
C LYS A 36 -3.12 26.36 25.04
N LYS A 37 -1.94 26.98 24.99
CA LYS A 37 -1.50 27.80 23.84
C LYS A 37 -1.32 26.95 22.59
N ILE A 38 -0.64 25.81 22.70
CA ILE A 38 -0.41 24.87 21.59
C ILE A 38 -1.76 24.36 21.04
N ASN A 39 -2.68 23.94 21.92
CA ASN A 39 -4.01 23.49 21.52
C ASN A 39 -4.81 24.59 20.82
N LYS A 40 -4.69 25.85 21.25
CA LYS A 40 -5.34 26.98 20.56
C LYS A 40 -4.76 27.16 19.16
N LEU A 41 -3.44 27.10 19.01
CA LEU A 41 -2.76 27.24 17.71
C LEU A 41 -3.14 26.09 16.76
N LEU A 42 -3.16 24.86 17.27
CA LEU A 42 -3.58 23.68 16.51
C LEU A 42 -5.02 23.81 16.01
N LYS A 43 -5.93 24.31 16.85
CA LYS A 43 -7.33 24.55 16.44
C LYS A 43 -7.43 25.57 15.32
N ILE A 44 -6.67 26.66 15.38
CA ILE A 44 -6.65 27.69 14.33
C ILE A 44 -6.11 27.08 13.04
N LYS A 45 -4.95 26.42 13.10
CA LYS A 45 -4.33 25.80 11.92
C LYS A 45 -5.21 24.73 11.28
N ASN A 46 -5.90 23.92 12.08
CA ASN A 46 -6.86 22.94 11.56
C ASN A 46 -8.08 23.60 10.91
N CYS A 47 -8.53 24.76 11.42
CA CYS A 47 -9.58 25.53 10.77
C CYS A 47 -9.12 26.05 9.40
N ASP A 48 -7.92 26.65 9.34
CA ASP A 48 -7.35 27.19 8.11
C ASP A 48 -7.16 26.09 7.06
N LEU A 49 -6.57 24.95 7.47
CA LEU A 49 -6.37 23.78 6.60
C LEU A 49 -7.69 23.21 6.10
N LYS A 50 -8.73 23.19 6.94
CA LYS A 50 -10.06 22.76 6.51
C LYS A 50 -10.61 23.70 5.44
N THR A 51 -10.50 25.00 5.64
CA THR A 51 -10.95 26.00 4.66
C THR A 51 -10.19 25.87 3.33
N GLU A 52 -8.87 25.67 3.35
CA GLU A 52 -8.09 25.46 2.13
C GLU A 52 -8.48 24.15 1.42
N ASN A 53 -8.70 23.06 2.16
CA ASN A 53 -9.20 21.81 1.58
C ASN A 53 -10.59 21.98 0.93
N ASP A 54 -11.49 22.69 1.58
CA ASP A 54 -12.83 22.96 1.05
C ASP A 54 -12.76 23.77 -0.26
N LYS A 55 -11.86 24.77 -0.33
CA LYS A 55 -11.58 25.53 -1.57
C LYS A 55 -10.99 24.66 -2.66
N LEU A 56 -10.00 23.82 -2.33
CA LEU A 56 -9.35 22.95 -3.31
C LEU A 56 -10.36 21.95 -3.89
N LYS A 57 -11.21 21.40 -3.04
CA LYS A 57 -12.29 20.50 -3.47
C LYS A 57 -13.27 21.21 -4.41
N ALA A 58 -13.69 22.43 -4.07
CA ALA A 58 -14.55 23.23 -4.95
C ALA A 58 -13.90 23.51 -6.31
N GLY A 59 -12.60 23.84 -6.33
CA GLY A 59 -11.85 24.03 -7.58
C GLY A 59 -11.70 22.75 -8.40
N PHE A 60 -11.51 21.60 -7.74
CA PHE A 60 -11.49 20.30 -8.40
C PHE A 60 -12.85 19.99 -9.05
N ASP A 61 -13.95 20.20 -8.32
CA ASP A 61 -15.30 19.99 -8.82
C ASP A 61 -15.60 20.89 -10.03
N GLU A 62 -15.14 22.15 -10.01
CA GLU A 62 -15.27 23.08 -11.13
C GLU A 62 -14.54 22.58 -12.38
N VAL A 63 -13.25 22.22 -12.25
CA VAL A 63 -12.45 21.69 -13.36
C VAL A 63 -13.04 20.38 -13.89
N PHE A 64 -13.49 19.50 -13.00
CA PHE A 64 -14.14 18.25 -13.37
C PHE A 64 -15.41 18.50 -14.19
N ASN A 65 -16.26 19.43 -13.75
CA ASN A 65 -17.48 19.79 -14.48
C ASN A 65 -17.18 20.42 -15.84
N LEU A 66 -16.22 21.34 -15.90
CA LEU A 66 -15.78 21.96 -17.17
C LEU A 66 -15.25 20.91 -18.15
N ASN A 67 -14.51 19.91 -17.67
CA ASN A 67 -14.02 18.81 -18.49
C ASN A 67 -15.17 17.96 -19.03
N ILE A 68 -16.16 17.63 -18.19
CA ILE A 68 -17.37 16.93 -18.64
C ILE A 68 -18.11 17.73 -19.72
N GLU A 69 -18.29 19.05 -19.53
CA GLU A 69 -18.96 19.90 -20.51
C GLU A 69 -18.20 19.97 -21.84
N LEU A 70 -16.87 20.10 -21.77
CA LEU A 70 -16.01 20.09 -22.96
C LEU A 70 -16.13 18.76 -23.72
N GLN A 71 -16.03 17.63 -23.01
CA GLN A 71 -16.18 16.31 -23.61
C GLN A 71 -17.56 16.12 -24.25
N LYS A 72 -18.64 16.55 -23.58
CA LYS A 72 -20.00 16.54 -24.13
C LYS A 72 -20.12 17.39 -25.40
N LYS A 73 -19.53 18.60 -25.39
CA LYS A 73 -19.55 19.50 -26.55
C LYS A 73 -18.80 18.89 -27.74
N LEU A 74 -17.63 18.29 -27.51
CA LEU A 74 -16.87 17.60 -28.55
C LEU A 74 -17.65 16.40 -29.11
N LEU A 75 -18.27 15.59 -28.25
CA LEU A 75 -19.10 14.45 -28.66
C LEU A 75 -20.28 14.91 -29.53
N ASN A 76 -20.98 15.96 -29.11
CA ASN A 76 -22.11 16.52 -29.86
C ASN A 76 -21.69 17.11 -31.22
N GLN A 77 -20.45 17.59 -31.35
CA GLN A 77 -19.91 18.06 -32.64
C GLN A 77 -19.47 16.92 -33.55
N LEU A 78 -19.09 15.78 -32.99
CA LEU A 78 -18.71 14.57 -33.73
C LEU A 78 -19.93 13.71 -34.11
N SER A 79 -21.02 13.79 -33.36
CA SER A 79 -22.24 13.00 -33.60
C SER A 79 -22.89 13.20 -34.98
N PRO A 80 -22.87 14.39 -35.62
CA PRO A 80 -23.35 14.58 -36.99
C PRO A 80 -22.41 14.03 -38.07
N LEU A 81 -21.15 13.68 -37.73
CA LEU A 81 -20.12 13.25 -38.67
C LEU A 81 -19.98 11.74 -38.78
N LEU A 82 -20.69 10.97 -37.95
CA LEU A 82 -20.80 9.52 -38.09
C LEU A 82 -21.99 9.21 -39.00
N PRO A 83 -21.78 8.64 -40.21
CA PRO A 83 -22.87 8.09 -40.98
C PRO A 83 -23.61 7.07 -40.11
N SER A 84 -24.93 7.22 -39.98
CA SER A 84 -25.75 6.16 -39.42
C SER A 84 -25.64 4.95 -40.34
N GLU A 85 -24.85 3.96 -39.93
CA GLU A 85 -24.94 2.62 -40.50
C GLU A 85 -26.36 2.11 -40.21
N LYS A 86 -27.25 2.31 -41.17
CA LYS A 86 -28.48 1.54 -41.29
C LYS A 86 -28.07 0.08 -41.44
N ILE A 87 -28.08 -0.64 -40.32
CA ILE A 87 -28.06 -2.09 -40.30
C ILE A 87 -29.32 -2.54 -41.03
N VAL A 88 -29.15 -2.96 -42.28
CA VAL A 88 -30.17 -3.70 -43.03
C VAL A 88 -30.12 -5.13 -42.49
N GLU A 89 -31.11 -5.49 -41.69
CA GLU A 89 -31.44 -6.88 -41.39
C GLU A 89 -31.79 -7.61 -42.70
N SER A 90 -31.16 -8.77 -42.94
CA SER A 90 -31.78 -9.87 -43.67
C SER A 90 -31.18 -11.22 -43.25
N PRO A 91 -31.99 -12.31 -43.20
CA PRO A 91 -31.74 -13.48 -42.35
C PRO A 91 -31.41 -14.77 -43.13
N LEU A 92 -30.77 -15.76 -42.49
CA LEU A 92 -31.14 -17.20 -42.44
C LEU A 92 -29.96 -18.11 -42.00
N LEU A 93 -30.31 -19.07 -41.12
CA LEU A 93 -29.55 -20.17 -40.46
C LEU A 93 -29.13 -21.30 -41.45
N PRO A 94 -28.60 -22.49 -41.02
CA PRO A 94 -27.49 -22.84 -40.10
C PRO A 94 -26.46 -23.87 -40.70
N LEU A 95 -25.40 -24.12 -39.92
CA LEU A 95 -24.27 -25.08 -40.04
C LEU A 95 -24.49 -26.44 -40.75
N PRO A 96 -23.44 -26.99 -41.40
CA PRO A 96 -23.18 -28.43 -41.32
C PRO A 96 -21.76 -28.79 -40.87
N THR A 97 -21.74 -29.78 -39.99
CA THR A 97 -20.63 -30.55 -39.44
C THR A 97 -19.93 -31.46 -40.45
N ALA A 98 -18.61 -31.61 -40.23
CA ALA A 98 -17.78 -32.81 -40.44
C ALA A 98 -17.55 -33.34 -41.88
N THR A 99 -16.27 -33.40 -42.28
CA THR A 99 -15.50 -34.64 -42.58
C THR A 99 -14.29 -34.30 -43.47
N ALA A 100 -13.07 -34.58 -42.99
CA ALA A 100 -11.78 -34.41 -43.68
C ALA A 100 -11.47 -35.63 -44.58
N PRO A 101 -10.25 -35.86 -45.12
CA PRO A 101 -9.15 -35.03 -45.67
C PRO A 101 -8.82 -35.51 -47.15
N PRO A 102 -7.66 -35.27 -47.83
CA PRO A 102 -6.33 -35.80 -47.43
C PRO A 102 -5.06 -34.97 -47.79
N SER A 103 -4.01 -35.13 -46.97
CA SER A 103 -2.60 -35.44 -47.37
C SER A 103 -1.74 -34.40 -48.13
N ILE A 104 -0.42 -34.20 -47.97
CA ILE A 104 0.78 -34.77 -47.28
C ILE A 104 1.84 -33.62 -47.42
N ILE A 105 2.73 -33.28 -46.48
CA ILE A 105 4.16 -33.71 -46.38
C ILE A 105 4.79 -33.07 -45.13
N ALA A 106 5.61 -33.88 -44.48
CA ALA A 106 6.44 -33.68 -43.30
C ALA A 106 7.43 -32.49 -43.33
N GLN A 107 7.70 -31.88 -42.17
CA GLN A 107 8.92 -32.09 -41.37
C GLN A 107 9.00 -31.06 -40.22
N SER A 108 9.38 -31.55 -39.05
CA SER A 108 9.78 -30.85 -37.83
C SER A 108 11.08 -31.54 -37.35
N PRO A 109 11.70 -31.16 -36.24
CA PRO A 109 12.45 -29.94 -35.88
C PRO A 109 13.94 -30.30 -35.63
N GLN A 110 14.83 -29.33 -35.35
CA GLN A 110 15.96 -29.39 -34.37
C GLN A 110 16.54 -27.96 -34.22
N VAL A 111 16.44 -27.30 -33.06
CA VAL A 111 17.31 -27.39 -31.86
C VAL A 111 18.79 -27.25 -32.21
N ASN A 112 19.41 -26.15 -31.74
CA ASN A 112 20.84 -26.09 -31.44
C ASN A 112 21.07 -25.13 -30.26
N GLU A 113 21.42 -25.71 -29.12
CA GLU A 113 22.08 -25.07 -27.99
C GLU A 113 23.60 -24.95 -28.24
N SER A 114 24.22 -23.85 -27.79
CA SER A 114 25.57 -23.78 -27.19
C SER A 114 25.80 -22.33 -26.75
N ILE A 115 25.60 -21.99 -25.46
CA ILE A 115 26.60 -21.95 -24.38
C ILE A 115 27.89 -21.21 -24.76
N VAL A 116 27.94 -19.91 -24.44
CA VAL A 116 29.11 -19.30 -23.79
C VAL A 116 28.65 -18.23 -22.80
N ASP A 117 28.72 -18.62 -21.55
CA ASP A 117 29.05 -17.83 -20.36
C ASP A 117 29.32 -16.32 -20.59
N SER A 118 28.42 -15.48 -20.09
CA SER A 118 28.77 -14.11 -19.68
C SER A 118 27.80 -13.69 -18.58
N PHE A 119 28.25 -13.91 -17.34
CA PHE A 119 27.73 -13.23 -16.17
C PHE A 119 27.52 -11.74 -16.46
N PRO A 120 26.30 -11.17 -16.35
CA PRO A 120 26.20 -9.82 -15.83
C PRO A 120 26.48 -9.96 -14.33
N GLU A 121 27.66 -9.51 -13.92
CA GLU A 121 27.93 -9.19 -12.52
C GLU A 121 26.72 -8.46 -11.92
N PRO A 122 26.36 -8.75 -10.65
CA PRO A 122 25.21 -8.15 -10.02
C PRO A 122 25.36 -6.63 -10.10
N ALA A 123 24.34 -6.00 -10.68
CA ALA A 123 24.15 -4.56 -10.70
C ALA A 123 23.97 -4.03 -9.26
N MET A 124 25.04 -4.07 -8.49
CA MET A 124 25.22 -3.26 -7.30
C MET A 124 25.45 -1.83 -7.80
N ASP A 125 24.85 -0.84 -7.12
CA ASP A 125 25.15 0.58 -7.26
C ASP A 125 24.54 1.39 -8.43
N LYS A 126 23.29 1.13 -8.83
CA LYS A 126 22.53 2.12 -9.64
C LYS A 126 21.14 2.50 -9.14
N MET A 127 20.76 2.16 -7.90
CA MET A 127 19.46 2.54 -7.35
C MET A 127 19.52 3.59 -6.23
N GLU A 128 20.60 4.38 -6.15
CA GLU A 128 20.78 5.39 -5.09
C GLU A 128 20.53 6.86 -5.51
N LYS A 129 20.05 7.13 -6.72
CA LYS A 129 19.79 8.53 -7.16
C LYS A 129 18.34 8.91 -7.40
N GLU A 130 17.40 7.96 -7.36
CA GLU A 130 15.99 8.30 -7.46
C GLU A 130 15.37 8.36 -6.07
N GLN A 131 14.88 9.55 -5.72
CA GLN A 131 14.02 9.75 -4.57
C GLN A 131 12.76 8.92 -4.79
N PHE A 132 12.70 7.76 -4.15
CA PHE A 132 11.54 6.88 -4.20
C PHE A 132 10.33 7.59 -3.57
N MET A 133 9.27 7.75 -4.36
CA MET A 133 7.99 8.33 -3.94
C MET A 133 6.88 7.36 -4.36
N LEU A 134 5.97 7.05 -3.45
CA LEU A 134 4.75 6.32 -3.80
C LEU A 134 3.80 7.25 -4.56
N ASP A 135 3.31 6.79 -5.70
CA ASP A 135 2.21 7.46 -6.42
C ASP A 135 0.84 7.02 -5.87
N GLU A 136 -0.23 7.62 -6.39
CA GLU A 136 -1.61 7.32 -6.00
C GLU A 136 -2.03 5.88 -6.33
N ASN A 137 -1.49 5.29 -7.41
CA ASN A 137 -1.78 3.91 -7.77
C ASN A 137 -1.20 2.93 -6.74
N HIS A 138 0.03 3.18 -6.28
CA HIS A 138 0.64 2.40 -5.21
C HIS A 138 -0.18 2.52 -3.91
N LEU A 139 -0.67 3.71 -3.56
CA LEU A 139 -1.50 3.89 -2.37
C LEU A 139 -2.83 3.12 -2.44
N ASN A 140 -3.44 3.03 -3.62
CA ASN A 140 -4.64 2.22 -3.84
C ASN A 140 -4.34 0.72 -3.61
N THR A 141 -3.19 0.23 -4.07
CA THR A 141 -2.75 -1.15 -3.82
C THR A 141 -2.43 -1.38 -2.34
N VAL A 142 -1.78 -0.41 -1.68
CA VAL A 142 -1.44 -0.50 -0.26
C VAL A 142 -2.69 -0.65 0.61
N ASN A 143 -3.73 0.14 0.32
CA ASN A 143 -4.99 0.13 1.06
C ASN A 143 -5.95 -1.00 0.64
N PHE A 144 -5.64 -1.75 -0.42
CA PHE A 144 -6.52 -2.79 -0.92
C PHE A 144 -6.78 -3.88 0.12
N ARG A 145 -8.07 -4.05 0.47
CA ARG A 145 -8.57 -5.05 1.44
C ARG A 145 -8.04 -4.92 2.88
N VAL A 146 -7.38 -3.81 3.21
CA VAL A 146 -6.95 -3.52 4.58
C VAL A 146 -8.18 -3.27 5.45
N LYS A 147 -8.35 -4.11 6.48
CA LYS A 147 -9.40 -3.97 7.50
C LYS A 147 -8.90 -3.11 8.66
N PRO A 148 -9.77 -2.58 9.53
CA PRO A 148 -9.30 -1.97 10.76
C PRO A 148 -8.75 -3.01 11.76
N GLY A 149 -7.78 -2.59 12.58
CA GLY A 149 -7.19 -3.39 13.66
C GLY A 149 -5.97 -4.21 13.23
N GLN A 150 -5.41 -5.00 14.16
CA GLN A 150 -4.10 -5.64 14.02
C GLN A 150 -3.94 -6.52 12.76
N SER A 151 -4.99 -7.24 12.36
CA SER A 151 -4.99 -8.06 11.14
C SER A 151 -4.88 -7.19 9.88
N GLY A 152 -5.51 -6.01 9.93
CA GLY A 152 -5.37 -4.94 8.96
C GLY A 152 -3.98 -4.35 8.89
N ASP A 153 -3.40 -3.99 10.03
CA ASP A 153 -2.06 -3.39 10.11
C ASP A 153 -1.01 -4.33 9.48
N SER A 154 -1.11 -5.63 9.75
CA SER A 154 -0.22 -6.62 9.12
C SER A 154 -0.39 -6.67 7.60
N MET A 155 -1.62 -6.58 7.09
CA MET A 155 -1.89 -6.55 5.66
C MET A 155 -1.39 -5.25 5.02
N PHE A 156 -1.63 -4.12 5.66
CA PHE A 156 -1.15 -2.81 5.23
C PHE A 156 0.38 -2.80 5.10
N ILE A 157 1.10 -3.26 6.13
CA ILE A 157 2.57 -3.30 6.11
C ILE A 157 3.10 -4.25 5.02
N LYS A 158 2.42 -5.37 4.76
CA LYS A 158 2.80 -6.28 3.66
C LYS A 158 2.63 -5.63 2.30
N ASN A 159 1.49 -5.00 2.05
CA ASN A 159 1.22 -4.31 0.79
C ASN A 159 2.20 -3.13 0.60
N LEU A 160 2.46 -2.38 1.67
CA LEU A 160 3.43 -1.28 1.68
C LEU A 160 4.85 -1.79 1.41
N SER A 161 5.26 -2.91 2.00
CA SER A 161 6.56 -3.53 1.74
C SER A 161 6.73 -3.85 0.26
N SER A 162 5.71 -4.47 -0.36
CA SER A 162 5.74 -4.82 -1.78
C SER A 162 5.80 -3.57 -2.66
N ALA A 163 5.07 -2.50 -2.31
CA ALA A 163 5.13 -1.24 -3.06
C ALA A 163 6.50 -0.53 -2.91
N VAL A 164 7.10 -0.55 -1.72
CA VAL A 164 8.35 0.16 -1.43
C VAL A 164 9.59 -0.56 -2.00
N PHE A 165 9.62 -1.89 -1.94
CA PHE A 165 10.81 -2.67 -2.28
C PHE A 165 10.65 -3.55 -3.52
N GLY A 166 9.42 -3.95 -3.87
CA GLY A 166 9.17 -4.97 -4.87
C GLY A 166 9.41 -6.40 -4.35
N GLU A 167 8.75 -7.37 -4.97
CA GLU A 167 8.78 -8.77 -4.52
C GLU A 167 10.16 -9.40 -4.65
N GLU A 168 10.89 -9.12 -5.74
CA GLU A 168 12.21 -9.69 -6.00
C GLU A 168 13.23 -9.32 -4.93
N VAL A 169 13.22 -8.05 -4.50
CA VAL A 169 14.11 -7.55 -3.45
C VAL A 169 13.73 -8.16 -2.11
N LEU A 170 12.43 -8.24 -1.79
CA LEU A 170 11.97 -8.85 -0.53
C LEU A 170 12.29 -10.34 -0.44
N LEU A 171 12.26 -11.06 -1.55
CA LEU A 171 12.59 -12.49 -1.59
C LEU A 171 14.09 -12.73 -1.30
N SER A 172 14.95 -11.89 -1.86
CA SER A 172 16.41 -12.03 -1.80
C SER A 172 17.07 -11.30 -0.63
N SER A 173 16.36 -10.38 0.04
CA SER A 173 16.90 -9.53 1.12
C SER A 173 16.31 -9.86 2.51
N SER A 174 16.81 -9.18 3.53
CA SER A 174 16.32 -9.24 4.91
C SER A 174 16.35 -7.86 5.56
N VAL A 175 15.60 -7.66 6.63
CA VAL A 175 15.54 -6.35 7.31
C VAL A 175 16.91 -5.95 7.87
N THR A 176 17.64 -6.87 8.50
CA THR A 176 18.89 -6.57 9.20
C THR A 176 20.15 -6.98 8.45
N GLY A 177 20.04 -7.81 7.42
CA GLY A 177 21.20 -8.41 6.76
C GLY A 177 21.83 -9.59 7.53
N SER A 178 21.32 -9.92 8.71
CA SER A 178 21.96 -10.90 9.60
C SER A 178 21.58 -12.34 9.26
N LYS A 179 22.53 -13.25 9.45
CA LYS A 179 22.29 -14.70 9.39
C LYS A 179 21.31 -15.16 10.49
N CYS A 180 20.49 -16.15 10.19
CA CYS A 180 19.61 -16.77 11.18
C CYS A 180 20.42 -17.57 12.23
N ASN A 181 20.26 -17.23 13.51
CA ASN A 181 20.93 -17.93 14.61
C ASN A 181 20.45 -19.40 14.76
N ALA A 182 19.20 -19.69 14.39
CA ALA A 182 18.61 -21.02 14.53
C ALA A 182 19.10 -22.02 13.46
N LYS A 183 19.52 -21.54 12.28
CA LYS A 183 20.00 -22.39 11.17
C LYS A 183 21.48 -22.19 10.94
N LYS A 184 22.30 -23.11 11.46
CA LYS A 184 23.77 -23.07 11.37
C LYS A 184 24.31 -22.94 9.93
N GLN A 185 23.58 -23.43 8.93
CA GLN A 185 24.00 -23.41 7.51
C GLN A 185 23.30 -22.32 6.68
N SER A 186 22.45 -21.45 7.24
CA SER A 186 21.82 -20.42 6.42
C SER A 186 22.83 -19.38 5.93
N VAL A 187 22.67 -18.93 4.69
CA VAL A 187 23.41 -17.79 4.15
C VAL A 187 22.75 -16.49 4.62
N ALA A 188 23.55 -15.48 4.95
CA ALA A 188 23.05 -14.15 5.28
C ALA A 188 22.51 -13.50 3.99
N LYS A 189 21.27 -13.01 4.04
CA LYS A 189 20.71 -12.20 2.95
C LYS A 189 21.18 -10.75 3.10
N PRO A 190 21.32 -9.97 2.03
CA PRO A 190 21.60 -8.54 2.13
C PRO A 190 20.54 -7.80 2.96
N ALA A 191 20.93 -6.68 3.57
CA ALA A 191 20.01 -5.81 4.30
C ALA A 191 19.18 -4.95 3.35
N LEU A 192 17.93 -4.66 3.72
CA LEU A 192 17.09 -3.69 3.00
C LEU A 192 17.65 -2.27 3.16
N CYS A 193 17.42 -1.43 2.15
CA CYS A 193 17.86 -0.04 2.14
C CYS A 193 17.28 0.73 3.36
N PRO A 194 18.12 1.29 4.25
CA PRO A 194 17.65 2.00 5.44
C PRO A 194 16.74 3.19 5.12
N LYS A 195 17.03 3.94 4.06
CA LYS A 195 16.23 5.10 3.63
C LYS A 195 14.80 4.71 3.27
N ARG A 196 14.61 3.54 2.64
CA ARG A 196 13.27 3.02 2.30
C ARG A 196 12.57 2.39 3.51
N LEU A 197 13.32 1.81 4.44
CA LEU A 197 12.77 1.33 5.71
C LEU A 197 12.21 2.48 6.56
N ASP A 198 12.84 3.66 6.53
CA ASP A 198 12.33 4.85 7.23
C ASP A 198 10.98 5.31 6.69
N TYR A 199 10.64 5.00 5.44
CA TYR A 199 9.32 5.29 4.85
C TYR A 199 8.19 4.44 5.46
N MET A 200 8.52 3.35 6.15
CA MET A 200 7.55 2.39 6.69
C MET A 200 7.34 2.50 8.21
N LYS A 201 7.97 3.47 8.85
CA LYS A 201 7.88 3.73 10.30
C LYS A 201 6.76 4.72 10.61
#